data_AF-A0A7C4XRC7-F1
#
_entry.id   AF-A0A7C4XRC7-F1
#
_cell.length_a   1.000
_cell.length_b   1.000
_cell.length_c   1.000
_cell.angle_alpha   90.00
_cell.angle_beta   90.00
_cell.angle_gamma   90.00
#
_symmetry.space_group_name_H-M   'P 1'
#
loop_
_entity.id
_entity.type
_entity.pdbx_description
1 polymer ?
#
loop_
_entity_poly.entity_id
_entity_poly.type
_entity_poly.pdbx_seq_one_letter_code
_entity_poly.pdbx_strand_id
1 'polypeptide(L)'
;MPTAAPSDRRILVFAALLVVIAGVLVAALLFFATGGTQDAPAQQEPLFLGVARDKVSNIREEGPQYIANPFGDAGLWLDLEDGELVVLSAIKPGTKSCIMKWREPRKAYVDSNCTDSNYTSRNLDRFKVTIGPLEEGAPKDAVYVDLRVKEPAPEPPETVLR
;
A
#
# COMPACT_ATOMS: atom_id res chain seq x y z
N MET A 1 -39.20 -41.80 -23.08
CA MET A 1 -37.77 -41.39 -22.97
C MET A 1 -37.38 -40.74 -24.28
N PRO A 2 -37.25 -39.41 -24.37
CA PRO A 2 -36.78 -38.78 -25.59
C PRO A 2 -35.27 -38.96 -25.72
N THR A 3 -34.84 -39.68 -26.74
CA THR A 3 -33.44 -39.76 -27.18
C THR A 3 -33.06 -38.48 -27.89
N ALA A 4 -32.13 -37.70 -27.31
CA ALA A 4 -31.58 -36.51 -27.92
C ALA A 4 -30.93 -36.86 -29.27
N ALA A 5 -31.32 -36.17 -30.33
CA ALA A 5 -30.74 -36.35 -31.66
C ALA A 5 -29.25 -35.95 -31.64
N PRO A 6 -28.37 -36.62 -32.42
CA PRO A 6 -26.94 -36.30 -32.47
C PRO A 6 -26.63 -34.85 -32.90
N SER A 7 -27.61 -34.16 -33.50
CA SER A 7 -27.56 -32.73 -33.85
C SER A 7 -27.54 -31.80 -32.63
N ASP A 8 -28.36 -32.08 -31.60
CA ASP A 8 -28.43 -31.24 -30.39
C ASP A 8 -27.13 -31.27 -29.60
N ARG A 9 -26.48 -32.44 -29.55
CA ARG A 9 -25.18 -32.58 -28.89
C ARG A 9 -24.11 -31.73 -29.57
N ARG A 10 -24.12 -31.63 -30.91
CA ARG A 10 -23.16 -30.79 -31.64
C ARG A 10 -23.39 -29.31 -31.34
N ILE A 11 -24.64 -28.86 -31.35
CA ILE A 11 -24.99 -27.46 -31.06
C ILE A 11 -24.57 -27.08 -29.64
N LEU A 12 -24.84 -27.95 -28.65
CA LEU A 12 -24.44 -27.71 -27.26
C LEU A 12 -22.91 -27.67 -27.08
N VAL A 13 -22.16 -28.53 -27.78
CA VAL A 13 -20.69 -28.53 -27.74
C VAL A 13 -20.12 -27.26 -28.40
N PHE A 14 -20.66 -26.82 -29.53
CA PHE A 14 -20.23 -25.58 -30.17
C PHE A 14 -20.54 -24.36 -29.31
N ALA A 15 -21.73 -24.29 -28.70
CA ALA A 15 -22.09 -23.21 -27.80
C ALA A 15 -21.17 -23.17 -26.57
N ALA A 16 -20.89 -24.33 -25.95
CA ALA A 16 -19.96 -24.42 -24.83
C ALA A 16 -18.54 -23.97 -25.21
N LEU A 17 -18.05 -24.36 -26.40
CA LEU A 17 -16.75 -23.95 -26.89
C LEU A 17 -16.67 -22.43 -27.08
N LEU A 18 -17.71 -21.82 -27.66
CA LEU A 18 -17.77 -20.36 -27.83
C LEU A 18 -17.76 -19.62 -26.50
N VAL A 19 -18.46 -20.12 -25.49
CA VAL A 19 -18.45 -19.54 -24.14
C VAL A 19 -17.07 -19.62 -23.50
N VAL A 20 -16.38 -20.76 -23.63
CA VAL A 20 -15.02 -20.92 -23.12
C VAL A 20 -14.06 -19.97 -23.83
N ILE A 21 -14.13 -19.85 -25.15
CA ILE A 21 -13.30 -18.92 -25.92
C ILE A 21 -13.56 -17.47 -25.49
N ALA A 22 -14.83 -17.08 -25.34
CA ALA A 22 -15.18 -15.74 -24.86
C ALA A 22 -14.63 -15.48 -23.44
N GLY A 23 -14.72 -16.46 -22.53
CA GLY A 23 -14.16 -16.36 -21.19
C GLY A 23 -12.63 -16.20 -21.20
N VAL A 24 -11.93 -16.96 -22.04
CA VAL A 24 -10.47 -16.84 -22.20
C VAL A 24 -10.09 -15.49 -22.79
N LEU A 25 -10.83 -14.98 -23.78
CA LEU A 25 -10.58 -13.66 -24.36
C LEU A 25 -10.76 -12.53 -23.34
N VAL A 26 -11.81 -12.59 -22.52
CA VAL A 26 -12.01 -11.61 -21.45
C VAL A 26 -10.90 -11.70 -20.41
N ALA A 27 -10.51 -12.91 -19.99
CA ALA A 27 -9.40 -13.10 -19.06
C ALA A 27 -8.08 -12.57 -19.63
N ALA A 28 -7.80 -12.81 -20.92
CA ALA A 28 -6.63 -12.27 -21.60
C ALA A 28 -6.68 -10.74 -21.67
N LEU A 29 -7.82 -10.15 -22.02
CA LEU A 29 -8.00 -8.70 -22.04
C LEU A 29 -7.78 -8.09 -20.66
N LEU A 30 -8.34 -8.68 -19.61
CA LEU A 30 -8.09 -8.22 -18.25
C LEU A 30 -6.60 -8.33 -17.91
N PHE A 31 -5.98 -9.48 -18.19
CA PHE A 31 -4.56 -9.67 -17.93
C PHE A 31 -3.68 -8.63 -18.66
N PHE A 32 -3.92 -8.35 -19.94
CA PHE A 32 -3.15 -7.36 -20.69
C PHE A 32 -3.50 -5.92 -20.31
N ALA A 33 -4.75 -5.63 -19.95
CA ALA A 33 -5.19 -4.30 -19.53
C ALA A 33 -4.75 -3.96 -18.10
N THR A 34 -4.64 -4.95 -17.21
CA THR A 34 -4.45 -4.72 -15.77
C THR A 34 -3.17 -5.32 -15.18
N GLY A 35 -2.51 -6.29 -15.82
CA GLY A 35 -1.54 -7.12 -15.09
C GLY A 35 -0.37 -7.74 -15.86
N GLY A 36 -0.16 -7.41 -17.13
CA GLY A 36 0.84 -8.11 -17.95
C GLY A 36 2.29 -7.81 -17.58
N THR A 37 2.67 -6.53 -17.59
CA THR A 37 4.07 -6.07 -17.44
C THR A 37 4.09 -4.55 -17.24
N GLN A 38 3.36 -4.03 -16.27
CA GLN A 38 3.72 -2.70 -15.78
C GLN A 38 4.92 -2.91 -14.87
N ASP A 39 6.11 -2.76 -15.44
CA ASP A 39 7.35 -2.60 -14.70
C ASP A 39 7.05 -1.62 -13.56
N ALA A 40 7.07 -2.10 -12.32
CA ALA A 40 7.14 -1.19 -11.18
C ALA A 40 8.26 -0.21 -11.51
N PRO A 41 8.05 1.11 -11.39
CA PRO A 41 8.97 2.08 -11.97
C PRO A 41 10.38 1.74 -11.50
N ALA A 42 11.28 1.46 -12.45
CA ALA A 42 12.60 0.90 -12.16
C ALA A 42 13.45 1.82 -11.26
N GLN A 43 13.02 3.07 -11.09
CA GLN A 43 13.62 4.07 -10.23
C GLN A 43 12.64 4.50 -9.15
N GLN A 44 13.09 4.42 -7.91
CA GLN A 44 12.39 5.01 -6.77
C GLN A 44 12.48 6.53 -6.87
N GLU A 45 11.45 7.14 -7.45
CA GLU A 45 11.23 8.58 -7.42
C GLU A 45 10.43 8.97 -6.17
N PRO A 46 10.51 10.25 -5.72
CA PRO A 46 9.68 10.73 -4.63
C PRO A 46 8.19 10.51 -4.92
N LEU A 47 7.51 9.82 -4.02
CA LEU A 47 6.10 9.50 -4.19
C LEU A 47 5.23 10.67 -3.73
N PHE A 48 4.39 11.19 -4.63
CA PHE A 48 3.38 12.18 -4.29
C PHE A 48 2.30 11.57 -3.40
N LEU A 49 2.10 12.13 -2.21
CA LEU A 49 1.13 11.65 -1.24
C LEU A 49 -0.17 12.48 -1.24
N GLY A 50 -0.17 13.67 -1.83
CA GLY A 50 -1.30 14.59 -1.84
C GLY A 50 -0.94 15.97 -1.31
N VAL A 51 -1.97 16.73 -0.90
CA VAL A 51 -1.85 18.11 -0.41
C VAL A 51 -1.73 18.11 1.12
N ALA A 52 -0.77 18.87 1.66
CA ALA A 52 -0.42 18.83 3.08
C ALA A 52 -1.60 19.16 4.00
N ARG A 53 -2.39 20.18 3.66
CA ARG A 53 -3.54 20.59 4.49
C ARG A 53 -4.59 19.50 4.60
N ASP A 54 -4.91 18.84 3.50
CA ASP A 54 -5.89 17.75 3.46
C ASP A 54 -5.37 16.54 4.25
N LYS A 55 -4.08 16.22 4.11
CA LYS A 55 -3.45 15.14 4.89
C LYS A 55 -3.48 15.39 6.38
N VAL A 56 -3.11 16.59 6.81
CA VAL A 56 -3.15 16.98 8.22
C VAL A 56 -4.58 16.90 8.76
N SER A 57 -5.58 17.39 8.02
CA SER A 57 -6.98 17.32 8.45
C SER A 57 -7.45 15.88 8.60
N ASN A 58 -7.24 15.05 7.57
CA ASN A 58 -7.71 13.67 7.57
C ASN A 58 -7.03 12.84 8.67
N ILE A 59 -5.74 13.05 8.94
CA ILE A 59 -5.05 12.32 10.01
C ILE A 59 -5.57 12.72 11.39
N ARG A 60 -5.93 13.99 11.60
CA ARG A 60 -6.54 14.43 12.87
C ARG A 60 -7.92 13.82 13.10
N GLU A 61 -8.67 13.57 12.04
CA GLU A 61 -10.03 13.04 12.11
C GLU A 61 -10.07 11.52 12.15
N GLU A 62 -9.29 10.86 11.30
CA GLU A 62 -9.36 9.41 11.04
C GLU A 62 -8.16 8.63 11.62
N GLY A 63 -7.10 9.33 12.05
CA GLY A 63 -5.85 8.73 12.48
C GLY A 63 -4.85 8.50 11.33
N PRO A 64 -3.73 7.80 11.61
CA PRO A 64 -2.67 7.59 10.63
C PRO A 64 -3.15 6.91 9.35
N GLN A 65 -2.64 7.34 8.21
CA GLN A 65 -3.03 6.81 6.89
C GLN A 65 -2.00 5.80 6.38
N TYR A 66 -2.46 4.61 5.99
CA TYR A 66 -1.61 3.64 5.32
C TYR A 66 -1.49 3.97 3.83
N ILE A 67 -0.27 4.00 3.32
CA ILE A 67 0.04 4.19 1.91
C ILE A 67 0.80 2.94 1.42
N ALA A 68 0.30 2.30 0.37
CA ALA A 68 0.98 1.17 -0.24
C ALA A 68 2.25 1.64 -0.96
N ASN A 69 3.32 0.86 -0.88
CA ASN A 69 4.55 1.14 -1.62
C ASN A 69 4.38 0.66 -3.07
N PRO A 70 4.38 1.55 -4.07
CA PRO A 70 4.18 1.17 -5.46
C PRO A 70 5.38 0.42 -6.07
N PHE A 71 6.54 0.38 -5.39
CA PHE A 71 7.77 -0.24 -5.87
C PHE A 71 8.00 -1.68 -5.37
N GLY A 72 7.05 -2.28 -4.63
CA GLY A 72 7.09 -3.72 -4.32
C GLY A 72 7.59 -4.11 -2.92
N ASP A 73 7.57 -3.21 -1.94
CA ASP A 73 7.92 -3.49 -0.54
C ASP A 73 6.73 -3.29 0.41
N ALA A 74 6.97 -3.42 1.72
CA ALA A 74 6.01 -2.98 2.74
C ALA A 74 5.64 -1.51 2.54
N GLY A 75 4.39 -1.17 2.84
CA GLY A 75 3.91 0.20 2.80
C GLY A 75 4.51 1.09 3.88
N LEU A 76 3.89 2.25 4.02
CA LEU A 76 4.27 3.30 4.95
C LEU A 76 3.03 3.85 5.64
N TRP A 77 3.24 4.44 6.81
CA TRP A 77 2.22 5.18 7.53
C TRP A 77 2.52 6.67 7.44
N LEU A 78 1.55 7.45 6.99
CA LEU A 78 1.57 8.90 7.09
C LEU A 78 0.85 9.29 8.39
N ASP A 79 1.55 10.00 9.26
CA ASP A 79 1.06 10.39 10.58
C ASP A 79 1.47 11.84 10.93
N LEU A 80 1.07 12.30 12.10
CA LEU A 80 1.42 13.59 12.67
C LEU A 80 2.26 13.45 13.93
N GLU A 81 3.38 14.18 13.97
CA GLU A 81 4.15 14.41 15.19
C GLU A 81 4.30 15.90 15.41
N ASP A 82 3.93 16.38 16.61
CA ASP A 82 3.98 17.80 16.96
C ASP A 82 3.28 18.73 15.94
N GLY A 83 2.30 18.18 15.20
CA GLY A 83 1.55 18.88 14.16
C GLY A 83 2.20 18.85 12.76
N GLU A 84 3.37 18.24 12.62
CA GLU A 84 4.08 18.07 11.35
C GLU A 84 3.85 16.67 10.76
N LEU A 85 3.80 16.59 9.42
CA LEU A 85 3.64 15.33 8.72
C LEU A 85 4.92 14.51 8.81
N VAL A 86 4.80 13.28 9.31
CA VAL A 86 5.87 12.29 9.32
C VAL A 86 5.46 11.07 8.51
N VAL A 87 6.44 10.45 7.86
CA VAL A 87 6.23 9.20 7.13
C VAL A 87 7.04 8.10 7.78
N LEU A 88 6.34 7.09 8.27
CA LEU A 88 6.88 6.02 9.10
C LEU A 88 6.93 4.72 8.31
N SER A 89 7.97 3.92 8.54
CA SER A 89 8.09 2.58 7.98
C SER A 89 7.03 1.65 8.56
N ALA A 90 6.31 0.92 7.71
CA ALA A 90 5.45 -0.16 8.19
C ALA A 90 6.24 -1.42 8.61
N ILE A 91 7.58 -1.42 8.54
CA ILE A 91 8.43 -2.49 9.05
C ILE A 91 9.00 -2.06 10.40
N LYS A 92 8.86 -2.92 11.42
CA LYS A 92 9.45 -2.72 12.74
C LYS A 92 10.95 -2.49 12.62
N PRO A 93 11.51 -1.45 13.27
CA PRO A 93 12.95 -1.21 13.26
C PRO A 93 13.77 -2.42 13.67
N GLY A 94 14.91 -2.61 13.01
CA GLY A 94 15.80 -3.75 13.24
C GLY A 94 15.31 -5.10 12.72
N THR A 95 14.15 -5.15 12.05
CA THR A 95 13.61 -6.39 11.46
C THR A 95 13.35 -6.24 9.96
N LYS A 96 13.08 -7.36 9.28
CA LYS A 96 12.73 -7.39 7.85
C LYS A 96 11.28 -7.79 7.55
N SER A 97 10.56 -8.32 8.53
CA SER A 97 9.28 -9.00 8.30
C SER A 97 8.15 -8.61 9.27
N CYS A 98 8.46 -7.95 10.38
CA CYS A 98 7.45 -7.56 11.35
C CYS A 98 6.72 -6.31 10.84
N ILE A 99 5.46 -6.48 10.42
CA ILE A 99 4.63 -5.38 9.92
C ILE A 99 3.94 -4.65 11.07
N MET A 100 4.16 -3.35 11.14
CA MET A 100 3.53 -2.41 12.03
C MET A 100 2.15 -2.03 11.50
N LYS A 101 1.13 -2.19 12.34
CA LYS A 101 -0.24 -1.79 12.00
C LYS A 101 -0.74 -0.80 13.04
N TRP A 102 -1.38 0.28 12.60
CA TRP A 102 -2.16 1.11 13.51
C TRP A 102 -3.35 0.33 14.05
N ARG A 103 -3.60 0.42 15.36
CA ARG A 103 -4.73 -0.27 16.02
C ARG A 103 -5.57 0.72 16.82
N GLU A 104 -6.76 0.99 16.33
CA GLU A 104 -7.85 1.53 17.14
C GLU A 104 -8.47 0.38 17.98
N PRO A 105 -8.75 0.53 19.30
CA PRO A 105 -8.73 1.75 20.13
C PRO A 105 -7.43 2.01 20.89
N ARG A 106 -6.36 1.22 20.64
CA ARG A 106 -5.10 1.32 21.41
C ARG A 106 -4.35 2.62 21.13
N LYS A 107 -4.68 3.32 20.03
CA LYS A 107 -3.97 4.50 19.54
C LYS A 107 -2.46 4.29 19.49
N ALA A 108 -2.06 3.12 19.00
CA ALA A 108 -0.68 2.68 18.94
C ALA A 108 -0.42 1.84 17.69
N TYR A 109 0.83 1.82 17.26
CA TYR A 109 1.32 0.87 16.29
C TYR A 109 1.62 -0.46 16.96
N VAL A 110 1.23 -1.55 16.33
CA VAL A 110 1.37 -2.89 16.89
C VAL A 110 2.06 -3.82 15.90
N ASP A 111 3.06 -4.56 16.36
CA ASP A 111 3.75 -5.57 15.57
C ASP A 111 2.98 -6.89 15.56
N SER A 112 1.83 -6.89 14.89
CA SER A 112 0.84 -7.99 14.92
C SER A 112 1.35 -9.37 14.47
N ASN A 113 2.49 -9.41 13.76
CA ASN A 113 3.10 -10.67 13.29
C ASN A 113 4.26 -11.14 14.20
N CYS A 114 4.59 -10.39 15.26
CA CYS A 114 5.77 -10.63 16.07
C CYS A 114 5.43 -10.67 17.57
N THR A 115 5.33 -9.52 18.25
CA THR A 115 5.17 -9.50 19.73
C THR A 115 3.84 -8.93 20.22
N ASP A 116 3.01 -8.35 19.35
CA ASP A 116 1.82 -7.57 19.69
C ASP A 116 2.09 -6.42 20.68
N SER A 117 3.32 -5.92 20.73
CA SER A 117 3.70 -4.80 21.61
C SER A 117 3.21 -3.48 21.04
N ASN A 118 2.96 -2.50 21.92
CA ASN A 118 2.55 -1.16 21.51
C ASN A 118 3.80 -0.29 21.23
N TYR A 119 3.74 0.46 20.13
CA TYR A 119 4.77 1.39 19.68
C TYR A 119 4.11 2.72 19.35
N THR A 120 4.87 3.80 19.56
CA THR A 120 4.51 5.15 19.10
C THR A 120 5.17 5.44 17.76
N SER A 121 4.77 6.53 17.12
CA SER A 121 5.41 7.03 15.90
C SER A 121 6.91 7.32 16.08
N ARG A 122 7.35 7.67 17.30
CA ARG A 122 8.76 7.91 17.65
C ARG A 122 9.60 6.64 17.72
N ASN A 123 8.97 5.48 17.83
CA ASN A 123 9.65 4.19 17.84
C ASN A 123 9.78 3.57 16.44
N LEU A 124 9.36 4.27 15.38
CA LEU A 124 9.42 3.78 14.00
C LEU A 124 10.45 4.53 13.17
N ASP A 125 11.12 3.80 12.29
CA ASP A 125 12.00 4.39 11.28
C ASP A 125 11.22 5.29 10.34
N ARG A 126 11.88 6.30 9.79
CA ARG A 126 11.24 7.39 9.04
C ARG A 126 11.73 7.43 7.61
N PHE A 127 10.86 7.89 6.72
CA PHE A 127 11.24 8.28 5.38
C PHE A 127 11.28 9.79 5.27
N LYS A 128 12.18 10.30 4.42
CA LYS A 128 12.31 11.74 4.21
C LYS A 128 11.05 12.31 3.55
N VAL A 129 10.46 13.33 4.17
CA VAL A 129 9.32 14.07 3.62
C VAL A 129 9.81 15.37 3.02
N THR A 130 9.27 15.73 1.85
CA THR A 130 9.46 17.04 1.23
C THR A 130 8.09 17.68 1.03
N ILE A 131 7.93 18.92 1.51
CA ILE A 131 6.72 19.72 1.28
C ILE A 131 7.08 20.84 0.31
N GLY A 132 6.34 20.91 -0.79
CA GLY A 132 6.56 21.87 -1.86
C GLY A 132 6.40 21.22 -3.24
N PRO A 133 6.31 22.05 -4.29
CA PRO A 133 6.24 21.54 -5.65
C PRO A 133 7.59 20.96 -6.07
N LEU A 134 7.64 19.65 -6.35
CA LEU A 134 8.81 19.01 -7.00
C LEU A 134 8.66 18.94 -8.52
N GLU A 135 7.43 18.99 -9.03
CA GLU A 135 7.10 18.92 -10.44
C GLU A 135 6.40 20.19 -10.91
N GLU A 136 6.53 20.50 -12.20
CA GLU A 136 5.85 21.65 -12.80
C GLU A 136 4.33 21.43 -12.76
N GLY A 137 3.60 22.41 -12.22
CA GLY A 137 2.14 22.33 -12.04
C GLY A 137 1.67 21.66 -10.75
N ALA A 138 2.57 21.13 -9.92
CA ALA A 138 2.22 20.58 -8.62
C ALA A 138 1.73 21.68 -7.64
N PRO A 139 0.83 21.34 -6.68
CA PRO A 139 0.43 22.24 -5.61
C PRO A 139 1.63 22.76 -4.79
N LYS A 140 1.52 23.99 -4.27
CA LYS A 140 2.59 24.62 -3.46
C LYS A 140 2.86 23.91 -2.15
N ASP A 141 1.88 23.18 -1.64
CA ASP A 141 1.91 22.38 -0.42
C ASP A 141 1.77 20.88 -0.74
N ALA A 142 2.23 20.47 -1.91
CA ALA A 142 2.36 19.07 -2.28
C ALA A 142 3.31 18.34 -1.32
N VAL A 143 2.91 17.15 -0.87
CA VAL A 143 3.69 16.28 0.02
C VAL A 143 4.28 15.16 -0.80
N TYR A 144 5.60 15.02 -0.73
CA TYR A 144 6.34 13.93 -1.34
C TYR A 144 7.13 13.15 -0.30
N VAL A 145 7.25 11.84 -0.48
CA VAL A 145 8.13 10.99 0.33
C VAL A 145 9.23 10.39 -0.53
N ASP A 146 10.48 10.49 -0.07
CA ASP A 146 11.61 9.78 -0.65
C ASP A 146 11.86 8.44 0.08
N LEU A 147 11.48 7.35 -0.56
CA LEU A 147 11.58 6.00 0.01
C LEU A 147 13.02 5.46 0.03
N ARG A 148 13.97 6.13 -0.65
CA ARG A 148 15.39 5.75 -0.66
C ARG A 148 16.10 6.20 0.61
N VAL A 149 15.58 7.24 1.26
CA VAL A 149 16.18 7.85 2.44
C VAL A 149 15.39 7.42 3.66
N LYS A 150 15.95 6.42 4.37
CA LYS A 150 15.37 5.88 5.60
C LYS A 150 16.22 6.27 6.81
N GLU A 151 15.64 7.04 7.71
CA GLU A 151 16.26 7.48 8.97
C GLU A 151 15.82 6.56 10.11
N PRO A 152 16.72 6.22 11.05
CA PRO A 152 16.36 5.38 12.19
C PRO A 152 15.34 6.08 13.10
N ALA A 153 14.56 5.29 13.83
CA ALA A 153 13.66 5.80 14.86
C ALA A 153 14.41 6.72 15.86
N PRO A 154 13.86 7.90 16.20
CA PRO A 154 14.49 8.81 17.17
C PRO A 154 14.50 8.24 18.59
N GLU A 155 13.58 7.33 18.91
CA GLU A 155 13.53 6.64 20.20
C GLU A 155 13.72 5.13 20.00
N PRO A 156 14.59 4.49 20.81
CA PRO A 156 14.69 3.04 20.80
C PRO A 156 13.32 2.45 21.17
N PRO A 157 12.91 1.33 20.57
CA PRO A 157 11.71 0.64 21.00
C PRO A 157 11.88 0.29 22.48
N GLU A 158 10.92 0.66 23.34
CA GLU A 158 10.97 0.33 24.76
C GLU A 158 11.28 -1.17 24.89
N THR A 159 12.49 -1.46 25.36
CA THR A 159 12.88 -2.83 25.63
C THR A 159 12.10 -3.21 26.87
N VAL A 160 10.99 -3.92 26.71
CA VAL A 160 10.33 -4.58 27.82
C VAL A 160 11.32 -5.62 28.35
N LEU A 161 12.13 -5.22 29.33
CA LEU A 161 12.89 -6.15 30.17
C LEU A 161 11.85 -7.09 30.79
N ARG A 162 11.78 -8.31 30.26
CA ARG A 162 11.09 -9.42 30.90
C ARG A 162 12.04 -10.13 31.84
#